data_AF-A0A2J0LLI3-F1
#
_entry.id   AF-A0A2J0LLI3-F1
#
_cell.length_a   1.000
_cell.length_b   1.000
_cell.length_c   1.000
_cell.angle_alpha   90.00
_cell.angle_beta   90.00
_cell.angle_gamma   90.00
#
_symmetry.space_group_name_H-M   'P 1'
#
loop_
_entity.id
_entity.type
_entity.pdbx_description
1 polymer ?
#
loop_
_entity_poly.entity_id
_entity_poly.type
_entity_poly.pdbx_seq_one_letter_code
_entity_poly.pdbx_strand_id
1 'polypeptide(L)' 'MTEREIVGKIEDYLRKHNLRQWELAKRLGIPEATLNRWLRGKTNISNAYRVILKNNGII' A
#
# COMPACT_ATOMS: atom_id res chain seq x y z
N MET A 1 2.16 6.52 -12.70
CA MET A 1 2.96 6.15 -11.53
C MET A 1 3.56 4.77 -11.71
N THR A 2 4.88 4.71 -11.58
CA THR A 2 5.71 3.52 -11.43
C THR A 2 5.42 2.81 -10.10
N GLU A 3 5.83 1.55 -9.96
CA GLU A 3 5.71 0.80 -8.70
C GLU A 3 6.42 1.51 -7.54
N ARG A 4 7.60 2.09 -7.81
CA ARG A 4 8.38 2.82 -6.80
C ARG A 4 7.64 4.05 -6.27
N GLU A 5 6.95 4.78 -7.14
CA GLU A 5 6.13 5.93 -6.75
C GLU A 5 4.91 5.51 -5.91
N ILE A 6 4.26 4.39 -6.26
CA ILE A 6 3.13 3.86 -5.49
C ILE A 6 3.57 3.43 -4.09
N VAL A 7 4.70 2.71 -4.00
CA VAL A 7 5.28 2.30 -2.72
C VAL A 7 5.61 3.52 -1.86
N GLY A 8 6.23 4.55 -2.43
CA GLY A 8 6.50 5.80 -1.71
C GLY A 8 5.22 6.45 -1.16
N LYS A 9 4.14 6.48 -1.93
CA LYS A 9 2.84 6.99 -1.46
C LYS A 9 2.26 6.17 -0.30
N ILE A 10 2.41 4.85 -0.32
CA ILE A 10 2.01 3.97 0.79
C ILE A 10 2.80 4.30 2.05
N GLU A 11 4.13 4.47 1.94
CA GLU A 11 4.99 4.82 3.06
C GLU A 11 4.67 6.20 3.65
N ASP A 12 4.43 7.18 2.79
CA ASP A 12 4.00 8.53 3.20
C ASP A 12 2.67 8.49 3.94
N TYR A 13 1.71 7.69 3.45
CA TYR A 13 0.42 7.51 4.11
C TYR A 13 0.58 6.89 5.49
N LEU A 14 1.41 5.86 5.63
CA LEU A 14 1.71 5.23 6.93
C LEU A 14 2.28 6.26 7.92
N ARG A 15 3.26 7.06 7.48
CA ARG A 15 3.89 8.08 8.33
C ARG A 15 2.91 9.19 8.72
N LYS A 16 2.15 9.72 7.76
CA LYS A 16 1.19 10.80 7.97
C LYS A 16 0.08 10.42 8.95
N HIS A 17 -0.34 9.16 8.92
CA HIS A 17 -1.40 8.64 9.79
C HIS A 17 -0.88 7.90 11.03
N ASN A 18 0.44 7.86 11.25
CA ASN A 18 1.10 7.10 12.32
C ASN A 18 0.64 5.64 12.39
N LEU A 19 0.49 4.99 11.23
CA LEU A 19 0.02 3.62 11.09
C LEU A 19 1.18 2.64 10.97
N ARG A 20 1.00 1.46 11.56
CA ARG A 20 1.77 0.26 11.27
C ARG A 20 1.27 -0.39 9.98
N GLN A 21 2.13 -1.20 9.34
CA GLN A 21 1.79 -1.89 8.09
C GLN A 21 0.55 -2.78 8.24
N TRP A 22 0.44 -3.53 9.35
CA TRP A 22 -0.70 -4.40 9.63
C TRP A 22 -2.02 -3.61 9.80
N GLU A 23 -1.98 -2.40 10.35
CA GLU A 23 -3.16 -1.53 10.50
C GLU A 23 -3.66 -1.05 9.15
N LEU A 24 -2.75 -0.63 8.27
CA LEU A 24 -3.09 -0.24 6.91
C LEU A 24 -3.62 -1.43 6.11
N ALA A 25 -2.97 -2.59 6.20
CA ALA A 25 -3.42 -3.80 5.50
C ALA A 25 -4.86 -4.18 5.92
N LYS A 26 -5.15 -4.14 7.23
CA LYS A 26 -6.49 -4.37 7.77
C LYS A 26 -7.50 -3.35 7.24
N ARG A 27 -7.13 -2.07 7.21
CA ARG A 27 -7.98 -0.99 6.67
C ARG A 27 -8.28 -1.16 5.18
N LEU A 28 -7.31 -1.64 4.40
CA LEU A 28 -7.47 -1.90 2.97
C LEU A 28 -8.19 -3.23 2.68
N GLY A 29 -8.41 -4.08 3.67
CA GLY A 29 -8.99 -5.41 3.49
C GLY A 29 -8.07 -6.37 2.75
N ILE A 30 -6.74 -6.21 2.88
CA ILE A 30 -5.73 -7.05 2.22
C ILE A 30 -4.87 -7.79 3.24
N PRO A 31 -4.30 -8.95 2.90
CA PRO A 31 -3.34 -9.62 3.77
C PRO A 31 -2.11 -8.74 4.02
N GLU A 32 -1.63 -8.68 5.28
CA GLU A 32 -0.42 -7.92 5.63
C GLU A 32 0.80 -8.38 4.81
N ALA A 33 0.93 -9.70 4.58
CA ALA A 33 2.00 -10.25 3.76
C ALA A 33 2.01 -9.68 2.33
N THR A 34 0.84 -9.36 1.77
CA THR A 34 0.72 -8.72 0.45
C THR A 34 1.32 -7.31 0.48
N LEU A 35 0.93 -6.50 1.47
CA LEU A 35 1.46 -5.15 1.64
C LEU A 35 2.98 -5.17 1.87
N ASN A 36 3.46 -6.08 2.73
CA ASN A 36 4.88 -6.21 3.03
C ASN A 36 5.71 -6.59 1.79
N ARG A 37 5.18 -7.47 0.91
CA ARG A 37 5.84 -7.81 -0.35
C ARG A 37 5.97 -6.61 -1.29
N TRP A 38 4.97 -5.73 -1.36
CA TRP A 38 5.05 -4.49 -2.14
C TRP A 38 6.10 -3.53 -1.59
N LEU A 39 6.08 -3.29 -0.28
CA LEU A 39 7.04 -2.39 0.38
C LEU A 39 8.49 -2.89 0.23
N ARG A 40 8.69 -4.20 0.15
CA ARG A 40 10.01 -4.81 -0.11
C ARG A 40 10.36 -4.94 -1.60
N GLY A 41 9.50 -4.48 -2.51
CA GLY A 41 9.69 -4.59 -3.96
C GLY A 41 9.73 -6.03 -4.48
N LYS A 42 9.12 -6.99 -3.75
CA LYS A 42 9.13 -8.42 -4.10
C LYS A 42 8.06 -8.80 -5.11
N THR A 43 7.02 -7.99 -5.24
CA THR A 43 5.89 -8.23 -6.16
C THR A 43 5.33 -6.91 -6.67
N ASN A 44 4.84 -6.90 -7.91
CA ASN A 44 4.13 -5.75 -8.48
C ASN A 44 2.70 -5.63 -7.93
N ILE A 45 2.17 -4.41 -7.92
CA ILE A 45 0.81 -4.12 -7.47
C ILE A 45 -0.15 -4.25 -8.67
N SER A 46 -1.02 -5.27 -8.61
CA SER A 46 -2.02 -5.49 -9.66
C SER A 46 -3.05 -4.35 -9.74
N ASN A 47 -3.75 -4.26 -10.87
CA ASN A 47 -4.76 -3.22 -11.10
C ASN A 47 -5.88 -3.22 -10.06
N ALA A 48 -6.32 -4.40 -9.58
CA ALA A 48 -7.33 -4.48 -8.53
C ALA A 48 -6.89 -3.77 -7.23
N TYR A 49 -5.63 -3.95 -6.83
CA TYR A 49 -5.09 -3.28 -5.65
C TYR A 49 -4.83 -1.80 -5.88
N ARG A 50 -4.48 -1.38 -7.10
CA ARG A 50 -4.40 0.05 -7.45
C ARG A 50 -5.73 0.77 -7.27
N VAL A 51 -6.85 0.13 -7.62
CA VAL A 51 -8.20 0.67 -7.36
C VAL A 51 -8.46 0.80 -5.86
N ILE A 52 -8.09 -0.20 -5.06
CA ILE A 52 -8.22 -0.14 -3.59
C ILE A 52 -7.42 1.03 -3.01
N LEU A 53 -6.17 1.21 -3.44
CA LEU A 53 -5.31 2.31 -3.00
C LEU A 53 -5.89 3.68 -3.39
N LYS A 54 -6.41 3.81 -4.62
CA LYS A 54 -7.06 5.02 -5.10
C LYS A 54 -8.31 5.38 -4.31
N ASN A 55 -9.17 4.39 -4.04
CA ASN A 55 -10.40 4.59 -3.27
C ASN A 55 -10.12 4.97 -1.81
N ASN A 56 -8.92 4.66 -1.30
CA ASN A 56 -8.48 5.05 0.04
C ASN A 56 -7.65 6.35 0.06
N GLY A 57 -7.51 7.04 -1.08
CA GLY A 57 -6.79 8.31 -1.19
C GLY A 57 -5.28 8.18 -0.98
N ILE A 58 -4.70 7.01 -1.24
CA ILE A 58 -3.26 6.77 -1.13
C ILE A 58 -2.56 7.19 -2.43
N ILE A 59 -3.15 6.84 -3.58
CA ILE A 59 -2.65 7.17 -4.93
C ILE A 59 -3.72 7.82 -5.80
#